data_AF-A0A518DZ77-F1
#
_entry.id   AF-A0A518DZ77-F1
#
_cell.length_a   1.000
_cell.length_b   1.000
_cell.length_c   1.000
_cell.angle_alpha   90.00
_cell.angle_beta   90.00
_cell.angle_gamma   90.00
#
_symmetry.space_group_name_H-M   'P 1'
#
loop_
_entity.id
_entity.type
_entity.pdbx_description
1 polymer ?
#
loop_
_entity_poly.entity_id
_entity_poly.type
_entity_poly.pdbx_seq_one_letter_code
_entity_poly.pdbx_strand_id
1 'polypeptide(L)'
;MPEEFFPNVDKFERSQYEGTPLLETIEALSQATGKTLDDFEQMTMRQIHDLAVAHYGKENLPEIWSIWDDWNRPGQEQYMGDL
;
A
#
# COMPACT_ATOMS: atom_id res chain seq x y z
N MET A 1 15.40 9.88 -18.77
CA MET A 1 14.17 9.14 -18.46
C MET A 1 13.50 9.91 -17.34
N PRO A 2 12.22 10.33 -17.46
CA PRO A 2 11.58 10.96 -16.33
C PRO A 2 11.49 9.91 -15.23
N GLU A 3 11.98 10.24 -14.04
CA GLU A 3 11.74 9.43 -12.85
C GLU A 3 10.22 9.39 -12.67
N GLU A 4 9.62 8.21 -12.85
CA GLU A 4 8.20 8.01 -12.56
C GLU A 4 8.02 8.30 -11.07
N PHE A 5 7.48 9.48 -10.77
CA PHE A 5 7.22 9.93 -9.42
C PHE A 5 6.04 9.11 -8.88
N PHE A 6 6.34 8.00 -8.21
CA PHE A 6 5.35 7.21 -7.47
C PHE A 6 5.03 7.98 -6.18
N PRO A 7 3.81 8.51 -6.00
CA PRO A 7 3.53 9.46 -4.93
C PRO A 7 3.49 8.87 -3.52
N ASN A 8 3.82 7.58 -3.28
CA ASN A 8 3.99 7.04 -1.93
C ASN A 8 5.05 5.91 -1.87
N VAL A 9 6.31 6.32 -1.95
CA VAL A 9 7.47 5.57 -1.44
C VAL A 9 7.69 5.78 0.06
N ASP A 10 6.76 6.43 0.75
CA ASP A 10 6.90 6.69 2.18
C ASP A 10 6.87 5.39 3.00
N LYS A 11 7.61 5.41 4.11
CA LYS A 11 7.60 4.32 5.08
C LYS A 11 6.20 4.16 5.64
N PHE A 12 5.81 2.91 5.85
CA PHE A 12 4.58 2.63 6.58
C PHE A 12 4.72 3.14 8.01
N GLU A 13 3.86 4.08 8.39
CA GLU A 13 3.76 4.59 9.75
C GLU A 13 2.44 4.14 10.34
N ARG A 14 2.46 3.10 11.19
CA ARG A 14 1.26 2.54 11.83
C ARG A 14 0.34 3.59 12.45
N SER A 15 0.91 4.62 13.08
CA SER A 15 0.13 5.71 13.71
C SER A 15 -0.70 6.52 12.73
N GLN A 16 -0.32 6.57 11.45
CA GLN A 16 -1.10 7.25 10.41
C GLN A 16 -2.31 6.42 9.93
N TYR A 17 -2.25 5.10 10.13
CA TYR A 17 -3.24 4.14 9.63
C TYR A 17 -4.05 3.48 10.76
N GLU A 18 -3.88 3.92 12.00
CA GLU A 18 -4.60 3.38 13.16
C GLU A 18 -6.13 3.49 12.97
N GLY A 19 -6.83 2.37 13.12
CA GLY A 19 -8.28 2.28 12.90
C GLY A 19 -8.71 2.32 11.43
N THR A 20 -7.78 2.22 10.47
CA THR A 20 -8.11 2.14 9.04
C THR A 20 -8.14 0.69 8.55
N PRO A 21 -8.94 0.37 7.52
CA PRO A 21 -8.94 -0.96 6.88
C PRO A 21 -7.58 -1.36 6.28
N LEU A 22 -6.72 -0.38 5.98
CA LEU A 22 -5.39 -0.63 5.47
C LEU A 22 -4.49 -1.25 6.54
N LEU A 23 -4.55 -0.74 7.78
CA LEU A 23 -3.82 -1.33 8.90
C LEU A 23 -4.31 -2.75 9.18
N GLU A 24 -5.62 -2.99 9.20
CA GLU A 24 -6.18 -4.35 9.40
C GLU A 24 -5.67 -5.33 8.33
N THR A 25 -5.52 -4.86 7.09
CA THR A 25 -4.99 -5.68 5.99
C THR A 25 -3.50 -5.95 6.15
N ILE A 26 -2.72 -4.97 6.61
CA ILE A 26 -1.29 -5.15 6.90
C ILE A 26 -1.10 -6.09 8.10
N GLU A 27 -1.96 -6.02 9.12
CA GLU A 27 -1.98 -6.96 10.23
C GLU A 27 -2.30 -8.38 9.76
N ALA A 28 -3.27 -8.57 8.88
CA ALA A 28 -3.56 -9.86 8.27
C ALA A 28 -2.35 -10.40 7.47
N LEU A 29 -1.68 -9.54 6.70
CA LEU A 29 -0.46 -9.90 5.97
C LEU A 29 0.70 -10.23 6.92
N SER A 30 0.78 -9.56 8.07
CA SER A 30 1.79 -9.83 9.10
C SER A 30 1.63 -11.24 9.66
N GLN A 31 0.38 -11.63 9.98
CA GLN A 31 0.05 -12.98 10.43
C GLN A 31 0.33 -14.03 9.35
N ALA A 32 0.03 -13.72 8.09
CA ALA A 32 0.18 -14.64 6.98
C ALA A 32 1.65 -14.86 6.56
N THR A 33 2.50 -13.84 6.73
CA THR A 33 3.93 -13.88 6.37
C THR A 33 4.85 -14.19 7.55
N GLY A 34 4.32 -14.21 8.77
CA GLY A 34 5.09 -14.35 10.01
C GLY A 34 5.99 -13.16 10.33
N LYS A 35 5.73 -12.01 9.69
CA LYS A 35 6.45 -10.74 9.94
C LYS A 35 5.74 -9.95 11.03
N THR A 36 6.49 -9.15 11.77
CA THR A 36 5.93 -8.25 12.79
C THR A 36 5.57 -6.90 12.17
N LEU A 37 4.65 -6.15 12.77
CA LEU A 37 4.34 -4.78 12.34
C LEU A 37 5.58 -3.87 12.36
N ASP A 38 6.51 -4.09 13.29
CA ASP A 38 7.77 -3.35 13.36
C ASP A 38 8.65 -3.62 12.12
N ASP A 39 8.60 -4.83 11.54
CA ASP A 39 9.27 -5.13 10.26
C ASP A 39 8.63 -4.33 9.12
N PHE A 40 7.29 -4.21 9.12
CA PHE A 40 6.55 -3.44 8.13
C PHE A 40 6.83 -1.93 8.26
N GLU A 41 7.05 -1.40 9.46
CA GLU A 41 7.45 0.01 9.66
C GLU A 41 8.84 0.33 9.11
N GLN A 42 9.67 -0.69 8.83
CA GLN A 42 10.92 -0.51 8.07
C GLN A 42 10.73 -0.55 6.55
N MET A 43 9.55 -0.93 6.09
CA MET A 43 9.19 -1.05 4.68
C MET A 43 8.38 0.17 4.21
N THR A 44 8.50 0.45 2.92
CA THR A 44 7.65 1.42 2.22
C THR A 44 6.31 0.80 1.87
N MET A 45 5.26 1.60 1.74
CA MET A 45 3.94 1.10 1.34
C MET A 45 3.98 0.29 0.03
N ARG A 46 4.85 0.68 -0.92
CA ARG A 46 5.10 -0.08 -2.15
C ARG A 46 5.69 -1.47 -1.88
N GLN A 47 6.67 -1.59 -0.99
CA GLN A 47 7.25 -2.89 -0.63
C GLN A 47 6.24 -3.79 0.07
N ILE A 48 5.35 -3.22 0.89
CA ILE A 48 4.28 -3.96 1.56
C ILE A 48 3.26 -4.46 0.54
N HIS A 49 2.86 -3.60 -0.40
CA HIS A 49 2.00 -3.99 -1.52
C HIS A 49 2.62 -5.12 -2.35
N ASP A 50 3.89 -5.00 -2.74
CA ASP A 50 4.58 -6.03 -3.52
C ASP A 50 4.66 -7.36 -2.75
N LEU A 51 4.83 -7.31 -1.42
CA LEU A 51 4.77 -8.49 -0.56
C LEU A 51 3.36 -9.10 -0.53
N ALA A 52 2.32 -8.28 -0.44
CA ALA A 52 0.93 -8.74 -0.47
C ALA A 52 0.60 -9.44 -1.79
N VAL A 53 1.03 -8.86 -2.92
CA VAL A 53 0.87 -9.46 -4.25
C VAL A 53 1.64 -10.77 -4.37
N ALA A 54 2.86 -10.83 -3.84
CA ALA A 54 3.66 -12.06 -3.84
C ALA A 54 3.05 -13.17 -2.98
N HIS A 55 2.38 -12.82 -1.87
CA HIS A 55 1.79 -13.79 -0.94
C HIS A 55 0.40 -14.28 -1.39
N TYR A 56 -0.51 -13.37 -1.73
CA TYR A 56 -1.89 -13.72 -2.08
C TYR A 56 -2.10 -14.00 -3.58
N GLY A 57 -1.21 -13.48 -4.42
CA GLY A 57 -1.43 -13.38 -5.87
C GLY A 57 -2.37 -12.22 -6.21
N LYS A 58 -2.19 -11.65 -7.41
CA LYS A 58 -2.93 -10.45 -7.86
C LYS A 58 -4.46 -10.63 -7.85
N GLU A 59 -4.94 -11.85 -8.04
CA GLU A 59 -6.37 -12.16 -8.11
C GLU A 59 -7.05 -12.29 -6.74
N ASN A 60 -6.30 -12.61 -5.68
CA ASN A 60 -6.82 -12.73 -4.31
C ASN A 60 -6.35 -11.58 -3.41
N LEU A 61 -5.77 -10.54 -4.00
CA LEU A 61 -5.30 -9.39 -3.27
C LEU A 61 -6.50 -8.62 -2.68
N PRO A 62 -6.48 -8.28 -1.38
CA PRO A 62 -7.53 -7.47 -0.78
C PRO A 62 -7.80 -6.16 -1.57
N GLU A 63 -9.07 -5.79 -1.72
CA GLU A 63 -9.50 -4.66 -2.55
C GLU A 63 -8.83 -3.34 -2.16
N ILE A 64 -8.54 -3.14 -0.88
CA ILE A 64 -7.87 -1.93 -0.38
C ILE A 64 -6.52 -1.69 -1.07
N TRP A 65 -5.80 -2.74 -1.45
CA TRP A 65 -4.54 -2.62 -2.18
C TRP A 65 -4.75 -2.18 -3.63
N SER A 66 -5.86 -2.56 -4.24
CA SER A 66 -6.24 -2.07 -5.58
C SER A 66 -6.61 -0.60 -5.54
N ILE A 67 -7.34 -0.16 -4.51
CA ILE A 67 -7.65 1.26 -4.27
C ILE A 67 -6.37 2.05 -4.01
N TRP A 68 -5.47 1.51 -3.17
CA TRP A 68 -4.17 2.12 -2.92
C TRP A 68 -3.34 2.23 -4.20
N ASP A 69 -3.26 1.18 -5.04
CA ASP A 69 -2.55 1.21 -6.33
C ASP A 69 -3.15 2.26 -7.27
N ASP A 70 -4.48 2.39 -7.34
CA ASP A 70 -5.15 3.35 -8.21
C ASP A 70 -4.87 4.80 -7.80
N TRP A 71 -4.92 5.11 -6.50
CA TRP A 71 -4.57 6.44 -5.98
C TRP A 71 -3.08 6.79 -6.13
N ASN A 72 -2.21 5.77 -6.19
CA ASN A 72 -0.77 5.93 -6.28
C ASN A 72 -0.21 5.65 -7.68
N ARG A 73 -1.08 5.45 -8.67
CA ARG A 73 -0.65 5.22 -10.05
C ARG A 73 -0.09 6.52 -10.65
N PRO A 74 1.16 6.53 -11.14
CA PRO A 74 1.70 7.69 -11.82
C PRO A 74 0.86 7.99 -13.07
N GLY A 75 0.44 9.25 -13.23
CA GLY A 75 -0.36 9.70 -14.38
C GLY A 75 -1.86 9.84 -14.14
N GLN A 76 -2.37 9.62 -12.92
CA GLN A 76 -3.65 10.22 -12.53
C GLN A 76 -3.45 11.73 -12.31
N GLU A 77 -3.38 12.47 -13.42
CA GLU A 77 -3.64 13.90 -13.40
C GLU A 77 -4.97 14.09 -12.69
N GLN A 78 -4.95 14.79 -11.55
CA GLN A 78 -6.17 15.25 -10.92
C GLN A 78 -6.92 16.07 -11.95
N TYR A 79 -7.92 15.47 -12.61
CA TYR A 79 -9.05 16.23 -13.13
C TYR A 79 -9.76 16.77 -11.89
N MET A 80 -9.20 17.86 -11.33
CA MET A 80 -9.97 18.82 -10.57
C MET A 80 -11.06 19.29 -11.53
N GLY A 81 -12.23 18.65 -11.42
CA GLY A 81 -13.44 19.29 -11.87
C GLY A 81 -13.57 20.58 -11.08
N ASP A 82 -13.26 21.69 -11.73
CA ASP A 82 -13.76 23.00 -11.34
C ASP A 82 -15.27 22.85 -11.03
N LEU A 83 -15.63 23.02 -9.77
CA LEU A 83 -17.01 23.22 -9.31
C LEU A 83 -17.14 24.64 -8.78
#